data_AF-A0A023FH59-F1
#
_entry.id   AF-A0A023FH59-F1
#
_cell.length_a   1.000
_cell.length_b   1.000
_cell.length_c   1.000
_cell.angle_alpha   90.00
_cell.angle_beta   90.00
_cell.angle_gamma   90.00
#
_symmetry.space_group_name_H-M   'P 1'
#
loop_
_entity.id
_entity.type
_entity.pdbx_description
1 polymer ?
#
loop_
_entity_poly.entity_id
_entity_poly.type
_entity_poly.pdbx_seq_one_letter_code
_entity_poly.pdbx_strand_id
1 'polypeptide(L)'
;MTSVTAGQLLCGGLFSTDPLSNWFAAVALSHALVDNPTQKEQLLRVQLATSVGNPPVSLMRQCTGILQQGGKLQTRLGLLMLMSTWLANCTLAVTSFLNIPTNIPYLTSQVGLAEGDEHEDLVQGLCAFLLGICIEFNDDSVPSFTRESLCQLLMKRVGLDTFVDKLVAIPKQECYSQAAQKPQLKYKHPSEVFFDYEFRRLFKSLEGTIIKAVQPRPKDLQNGPESNMTAEQHSLLLQYKGVIRDQDERIKSMTSELETLRREHQESTR
;
A
#
# COMPACT_ATOMS: atom_id res chain seq x y z
N MET A 1 3.40 0.05 -38.83
CA MET A 1 3.12 -1.00 -37.82
C MET A 1 3.07 -0.32 -36.47
N THR A 2 1.94 -0.36 -35.77
CA THR A 2 1.87 0.10 -34.38
C THR A 2 2.64 -0.89 -33.51
N SER A 3 3.81 -0.49 -32.99
CA SER A 3 4.61 -1.32 -32.11
C SER A 3 3.90 -1.49 -30.77
N VAL A 4 3.60 -2.74 -30.39
CA VAL A 4 3.04 -3.04 -29.07
C VAL A 4 4.09 -2.78 -27.99
N THR A 5 3.72 -2.02 -26.95
CA THR A 5 4.63 -1.71 -25.84
C THR A 5 4.55 -2.75 -24.73
N ALA A 6 5.60 -2.83 -23.89
CA ALA A 6 5.59 -3.70 -22.72
C ALA A 6 4.42 -3.40 -21.77
N GLY A 7 4.08 -2.12 -21.57
CA GLY A 7 2.93 -1.72 -20.75
C GLY A 7 1.59 -2.22 -21.30
N GLN A 8 1.42 -2.23 -22.62
CA GLN A 8 0.21 -2.79 -23.26
C GLN A 8 0.12 -4.30 -23.05
N LEU A 9 1.24 -5.03 -23.14
CA LEU A 9 1.28 -6.47 -22.87
C LEU A 9 0.98 -6.79 -21.41
N LEU A 10 1.56 -6.02 -20.47
CA LEU A 10 1.30 -6.19 -19.04
C LEU A 10 -0.17 -5.94 -18.70
N CYS A 11 -0.77 -4.84 -19.18
CA CYS A 11 -2.20 -4.59 -18.98
C CYS A 11 -3.07 -5.67 -19.64
N GLY A 12 -2.71 -6.14 -20.83
CA GLY A 12 -3.40 -7.23 -21.51
C GLY A 12 -3.37 -8.54 -20.71
N GLY A 13 -2.22 -8.89 -20.14
CA GLY A 13 -2.08 -10.06 -19.27
C GLY A 13 -2.81 -9.90 -17.94
N LEU A 14 -2.73 -8.72 -17.31
CA LEU A 14 -3.33 -8.43 -16.00
C LEU A 14 -4.86 -8.55 -16.01
N PHE A 15 -5.49 -8.23 -17.13
CA PHE A 15 -6.95 -8.28 -17.32
C PHE A 15 -7.41 -9.39 -18.27
N SER A 16 -6.52 -10.32 -18.59
CA SER A 16 -6.88 -11.49 -19.39
C SER A 16 -7.82 -12.43 -18.62
N THR A 17 -8.47 -13.34 -19.34
CA THR A 17 -9.25 -14.43 -18.73
C THR A 17 -8.39 -15.60 -18.23
N ASP A 18 -7.09 -15.60 -18.56
CA ASP A 18 -6.14 -16.63 -18.17
C ASP A 18 -5.47 -16.29 -16.82
N PRO A 19 -5.69 -17.09 -15.76
CA PRO A 19 -5.12 -16.81 -14.44
C PRO A 19 -3.60 -16.79 -14.41
N LEU A 20 -2.96 -17.61 -15.24
CA LEU A 20 -1.50 -17.68 -15.31
C LEU A 20 -0.94 -16.39 -15.90
N SER A 21 -1.55 -15.89 -16.98
CA SER A 21 -1.23 -14.58 -17.57
C SER A 21 -1.45 -13.44 -16.58
N ASN A 22 -2.55 -13.48 -15.80
CA ASN A 22 -2.77 -12.47 -14.75
C ASN A 22 -1.64 -12.48 -13.71
N TRP A 23 -1.24 -13.67 -13.25
CA TRP A 23 -0.19 -13.83 -12.25
C TRP A 23 1.16 -13.33 -12.78
N PHE A 24 1.56 -13.72 -13.99
CA PHE A 24 2.81 -13.27 -14.58
C PHE A 24 2.83 -11.76 -14.81
N ALA A 25 1.73 -11.17 -15.30
CA ALA A 25 1.64 -9.73 -15.48
C ALA A 25 1.74 -8.98 -14.14
N ALA A 26 1.04 -9.46 -13.10
CA ALA A 26 1.07 -8.86 -11.77
C ALA A 26 2.46 -8.96 -11.14
N VAL A 27 3.11 -10.12 -11.23
CA VAL A 27 4.47 -10.33 -10.69
C VAL A 27 5.49 -9.52 -11.50
N ALA A 28 5.43 -9.51 -12.83
CA ALA A 28 6.33 -8.69 -13.65
C ALA A 28 6.20 -7.20 -13.33
N LEU A 29 4.97 -6.72 -13.14
CA LEU A 29 4.74 -5.33 -12.71
C LEU A 29 5.25 -5.08 -11.29
N SER A 30 5.12 -6.06 -10.38
CA SER A 30 5.67 -5.98 -9.02
C SER A 30 7.18 -5.79 -9.05
N HIS A 31 7.90 -6.57 -9.89
CA HIS A 31 9.35 -6.46 -10.08
C HIS A 31 9.78 -5.09 -10.63
N ALA A 32 8.93 -4.40 -11.41
CA ALA A 32 9.19 -3.02 -11.84
C ALA A 32 9.07 -1.99 -10.69
N LEU A 33 8.47 -2.37 -9.56
CA LEU A 33 8.24 -1.51 -8.39
C LEU A 33 9.19 -1.81 -7.22
N VAL A 34 9.85 -2.98 -7.20
CA VAL A 34 10.78 -3.37 -6.14
C VAL A 34 11.89 -2.32 -6.01
N ASP A 35 12.12 -1.85 -4.79
CA ASP A 35 13.12 -0.83 -4.44
C ASP A 35 13.06 0.44 -5.31
N ASN A 36 11.88 0.77 -5.85
CA ASN A 36 11.69 1.88 -6.77
C ASN A 36 10.53 2.80 -6.36
N PRO A 37 10.73 3.70 -5.38
CA PRO A 37 9.67 4.60 -4.90
C PRO A 37 9.13 5.50 -6.01
N THR A 38 9.99 5.98 -6.91
CA THR A 38 9.57 6.83 -8.04
C THR A 38 8.56 6.12 -8.94
N GLN A 39 8.80 4.85 -9.29
CA GLN A 39 7.87 4.10 -10.15
C GLN A 39 6.57 3.73 -9.43
N LYS A 40 6.61 3.51 -8.11
CA LYS A 40 5.38 3.35 -7.31
C LYS A 40 4.48 4.57 -7.44
N GLU A 41 5.04 5.77 -7.35
CA GLU A 41 4.27 7.01 -7.52
C GLU A 41 3.81 7.22 -8.97
N GLN A 42 4.68 6.99 -9.95
CA GLN A 42 4.30 7.15 -11.36
C GLN A 42 3.18 6.18 -11.78
N LEU A 43 3.19 4.95 -11.25
CA LEU A 43 2.17 3.95 -11.57
C LEU A 43 0.77 4.39 -11.08
N LEU A 44 0.67 5.25 -10.05
CA LEU A 44 -0.62 5.78 -9.55
C LEU A 44 -1.31 6.67 -10.58
N ARG A 45 -0.54 7.24 -11.51
CA ARG A 45 -1.03 8.12 -12.57
C ARG A 45 -1.65 7.35 -13.74
N VAL A 46 -1.47 6.02 -13.79
CA VAL A 46 -2.01 5.19 -14.87
C VAL A 46 -3.53 5.11 -14.76
N GLN A 47 -4.21 5.62 -15.80
CA GLN A 47 -5.65 5.56 -15.98
C GLN A 47 -5.99 4.60 -17.13
N LEU A 48 -7.00 3.79 -16.93
CA LEU A 48 -7.53 2.83 -17.89
C LEU A 48 -8.79 3.40 -18.52
N ALA A 49 -8.89 3.26 -19.84
CA ALA A 49 -10.10 3.58 -20.57
C ALA A 49 -11.21 2.58 -20.20
N THR A 50 -12.40 3.11 -19.93
CA THR A 50 -13.61 2.32 -19.66
C THR A 50 -14.55 2.39 -20.86
N SER A 51 -15.72 1.74 -20.78
CA SER A 51 -16.72 1.81 -21.85
C SER A 51 -17.18 3.26 -22.09
N VAL A 52 -17.61 3.54 -23.32
CA VAL A 52 -18.04 4.87 -23.74
C VAL A 52 -19.08 5.43 -22.77
N GLY A 53 -18.80 6.62 -22.22
CA GLY A 53 -19.67 7.30 -21.26
C GLY A 53 -19.30 7.10 -19.78
N ASN A 54 -18.40 6.18 -19.46
CA ASN A 54 -17.87 6.01 -18.10
C ASN A 54 -16.56 6.78 -17.91
N PRO A 55 -16.30 7.30 -16.69
CA PRO A 55 -15.03 7.92 -16.38
C PRO A 55 -13.88 6.90 -16.42
N PRO A 56 -12.64 7.32 -16.72
CA PRO A 56 -11.46 6.49 -16.57
C PRO A 56 -11.32 5.94 -15.14
N VAL A 57 -10.74 4.75 -15.02
CA VAL A 57 -10.47 4.11 -13.74
C VAL A 57 -8.96 3.97 -13.53
N SER A 58 -8.46 4.23 -12.32
CA SER A 58 -7.03 4.02 -12.04
C SER A 58 -6.69 2.53 -12.11
N LEU A 59 -5.43 2.23 -12.46
CA LEU A 59 -4.93 0.86 -12.48
C LEU A 59 -5.13 0.16 -11.11
N MET A 60 -4.86 0.87 -10.02
CA MET A 60 -5.06 0.36 -8.66
C MET A 60 -6.52 -0.02 -8.41
N ARG A 61 -7.47 0.86 -8.76
CA ARG A 61 -8.90 0.58 -8.57
C ARG A 61 -9.39 -0.57 -9.44
N GLN A 62 -8.84 -0.75 -10.63
CA GLN A 62 -9.14 -1.91 -11.46
C GLN A 62 -8.62 -3.22 -10.84
N CYS A 63 -7.39 -3.22 -10.34
CA CYS A 63 -6.81 -4.39 -9.66
C CYS A 63 -7.61 -4.79 -8.42
N THR A 64 -7.97 -3.83 -7.57
CA THR A 64 -8.77 -4.11 -6.37
C THR A 64 -10.22 -4.47 -6.72
N GLY A 65 -10.76 -3.94 -7.80
CA GLY A 65 -12.05 -4.35 -8.34
C GLY A 65 -12.08 -5.83 -8.74
N ILE A 66 -11.03 -6.33 -9.39
CA ILE A 66 -10.91 -7.76 -9.74
C ILE A 66 -10.83 -8.63 -8.48
N LEU A 67 -10.06 -8.22 -7.46
CA LEU A 67 -10.00 -8.92 -6.18
C LEU A 67 -11.38 -9.01 -5.51
N GLN A 68 -12.18 -7.95 -5.59
CA GLN A 68 -13.52 -7.87 -5.00
C GLN A 68 -14.57 -8.69 -5.76
N GLN A 69 -14.40 -8.89 -7.07
CA GLN A 69 -15.26 -9.78 -7.87
C GLN A 69 -14.98 -11.26 -7.59
N GLY A 70 -13.87 -11.57 -6.92
CA GLY A 70 -13.40 -12.93 -6.71
C GLY A 70 -12.71 -13.48 -7.96
N GLY A 71 -12.80 -14.79 -8.17
CA GLY A 71 -12.23 -15.46 -9.33
C GLY A 71 -11.16 -16.48 -8.96
N LYS A 72 -10.33 -16.82 -9.94
CA LYS A 72 -9.34 -17.90 -9.78
C LYS A 72 -8.30 -17.50 -8.73
N LEU A 73 -7.94 -18.45 -7.87
CA LEU A 73 -6.95 -18.25 -6.80
C LEU A 73 -5.69 -17.56 -7.32
N GLN A 74 -5.10 -18.08 -8.40
CA GLN A 74 -3.84 -17.60 -8.97
C GLN A 74 -3.89 -16.11 -9.36
N THR A 75 -4.99 -15.64 -9.97
CA THR A 75 -5.21 -14.21 -10.24
C THR A 75 -5.22 -13.38 -8.96
N ARG A 76 -5.95 -13.85 -7.94
CA ARG A 76 -6.07 -13.15 -6.64
C ARG A 76 -4.72 -13.04 -5.94
N LEU A 77 -3.95 -14.14 -5.88
CA LEU A 77 -2.62 -14.14 -5.27
C LEU A 77 -1.66 -13.19 -6.00
N GLY A 78 -1.63 -13.22 -7.34
CA GLY A 78 -0.80 -12.31 -8.14
C GLY A 78 -1.11 -10.84 -7.85
N LEU A 79 -2.40 -10.47 -7.84
CA LEU A 79 -2.84 -9.11 -7.55
C LEU A 79 -2.56 -8.69 -6.10
N LEU A 80 -2.74 -9.57 -5.12
CA LEU A 80 -2.42 -9.28 -3.71
C LEU A 80 -0.90 -9.07 -3.50
N MET A 81 -0.05 -9.85 -4.17
CA MET A 81 1.40 -9.64 -4.15
C MET A 81 1.79 -8.30 -4.77
N LEU A 82 1.15 -7.93 -5.90
CA LEU A 82 1.35 -6.62 -6.54
C LEU A 82 0.93 -5.47 -5.64
N MET A 83 -0.28 -5.52 -5.07
CA MET A 83 -0.76 -4.48 -4.16
C MET A 83 0.16 -4.34 -2.95
N SER A 84 0.56 -5.45 -2.34
CA SER A 84 1.47 -5.44 -1.19
C SER A 84 2.83 -4.81 -1.54
N THR A 85 3.40 -5.18 -2.69
CA THR A 85 4.69 -4.62 -3.16
C THR A 85 4.56 -3.13 -3.46
N TRP A 86 3.45 -2.71 -4.06
CA TRP A 86 3.20 -1.33 -4.42
C TRP A 86 3.02 -0.43 -3.19
N LEU A 87 2.25 -0.87 -2.19
CA LEU A 87 1.97 -0.08 -0.99
C LEU A 87 3.14 -0.06 0.01
N ALA A 88 3.95 -1.13 0.09
CA ALA A 88 5.06 -1.19 1.03
C ALA A 88 6.04 -0.02 0.86
N ASN A 89 6.40 0.65 1.96
CA ASN A 89 7.30 1.81 1.97
C ASN A 89 6.87 2.96 1.03
N CYS A 90 5.57 3.12 0.73
CA CYS A 90 5.07 4.19 -0.13
C CYS A 90 3.74 4.76 0.41
N THR A 91 3.83 5.84 1.20
CA THR A 91 2.68 6.49 1.83
C THR A 91 1.66 6.97 0.79
N LEU A 92 2.11 7.55 -0.33
CA LEU A 92 1.21 8.01 -1.40
C LEU A 92 0.37 6.87 -2.02
N ALA A 93 0.95 5.68 -2.17
CA ALA A 93 0.22 4.51 -2.65
C ALA A 93 -0.80 4.01 -1.60
N VAL A 94 -0.43 4.04 -0.32
CA VAL A 94 -1.35 3.74 0.80
C VAL A 94 -2.51 4.73 0.82
N THR A 95 -2.25 6.03 0.78
CA THR A 95 -3.28 7.09 0.70
C THR A 95 -4.21 6.88 -0.49
N SER A 96 -3.66 6.57 -1.67
CA SER A 96 -4.45 6.30 -2.87
C SER A 96 -5.34 5.07 -2.71
N PHE A 97 -4.83 4.02 -2.06
CA PHE A 97 -5.56 2.79 -1.78
C PHE A 97 -6.68 2.99 -0.76
N LEU A 98 -6.42 3.76 0.32
CA LEU A 98 -7.38 4.07 1.37
C LEU A 98 -8.53 4.98 0.88
N ASN A 99 -8.26 5.84 -0.11
CA ASN A 99 -9.29 6.67 -0.74
C ASN A 99 -10.26 5.89 -1.63
N ILE A 100 -10.04 4.60 -1.89
CA ILE A 100 -10.99 3.72 -2.58
C ILE A 100 -11.92 3.09 -1.53
N PRO A 101 -13.20 3.50 -1.43
CA PRO A 101 -14.04 3.19 -0.27
C PRO A 101 -14.31 1.70 -0.03
N THR A 102 -14.21 0.86 -1.07
CA THR A 102 -14.49 -0.58 -0.97
C THR A 102 -13.31 -1.39 -0.47
N ASN A 103 -12.09 -0.84 -0.49
CA ASN A 103 -10.87 -1.60 -0.20
C ASN A 103 -10.79 -2.07 1.25
N ILE A 104 -10.94 -1.16 2.23
CA ILE A 104 -10.84 -1.51 3.65
C ILE A 104 -12.00 -2.42 4.11
N PRO A 105 -13.27 -2.19 3.71
CA PRO A 105 -14.34 -3.13 3.97
C PRO A 105 -14.07 -4.53 3.39
N TYR A 106 -13.55 -4.61 2.15
CA TYR A 106 -13.18 -5.88 1.53
C TYR A 106 -12.10 -6.61 2.33
N LEU A 107 -10.98 -5.95 2.64
CA LEU A 107 -9.88 -6.57 3.40
C LEU A 107 -10.35 -7.02 4.77
N THR A 108 -11.06 -6.16 5.50
CA THR A 108 -11.56 -6.49 6.84
C THR A 108 -12.54 -7.67 6.79
N SER A 109 -13.41 -7.71 5.78
CA SER A 109 -14.34 -8.83 5.59
C SER A 109 -13.61 -10.13 5.28
N GLN A 110 -12.61 -10.11 4.39
CA GLN A 110 -11.85 -11.31 4.02
C GLN A 110 -11.09 -11.87 5.23
N VAL A 111 -10.41 -11.01 5.99
CA VAL A 111 -9.63 -11.46 7.15
C VAL A 111 -10.54 -11.94 8.30
N GLY A 112 -11.74 -11.37 8.42
CA GLY A 112 -12.72 -11.76 9.43
C GLY A 112 -13.54 -13.02 9.09
N LEU A 113 -13.33 -13.63 7.92
CA LEU A 113 -13.95 -14.92 7.61
C LEU A 113 -13.36 -16.01 8.50
N ALA A 114 -14.20 -17.01 8.83
CA ALA A 114 -13.71 -18.24 9.46
C ALA A 114 -12.69 -18.95 8.53
N GLU A 115 -11.93 -19.88 9.11
CA GLU A 115 -11.04 -20.76 8.34
C GLU A 115 -11.78 -21.36 7.13
N GLY A 116 -11.20 -21.13 5.97
CA GLY A 116 -11.72 -21.59 4.69
C GLY A 116 -11.11 -22.92 4.29
N ASP A 117 -11.13 -23.21 3.00
CA ASP A 117 -10.18 -24.20 2.47
C ASP A 117 -8.76 -23.60 2.41
N GLU A 118 -7.76 -24.44 2.17
CA GLU A 118 -6.35 -24.04 2.09
C GLU A 118 -6.10 -22.85 1.13
N HIS A 119 -6.89 -22.78 0.05
CA HIS A 119 -6.77 -21.73 -0.96
C HIS A 119 -7.35 -20.40 -0.48
N GLU A 120 -8.50 -20.42 0.18
CA GLU A 120 -9.09 -19.22 0.75
C GLU A 120 -8.29 -18.73 1.96
N ASP A 121 -7.75 -19.62 2.80
CA ASP A 121 -6.87 -19.22 3.92
C ASP A 121 -5.63 -18.45 3.43
N LEU A 122 -5.05 -18.83 2.28
CA LEU A 122 -3.97 -18.09 1.63
C LEU A 122 -4.41 -16.67 1.23
N VAL A 123 -5.59 -16.52 0.64
CA VAL A 123 -6.15 -15.22 0.25
C VAL A 123 -6.41 -14.36 1.49
N GLN A 124 -6.99 -14.94 2.53
CA GLN A 124 -7.26 -14.26 3.81
C GLN A 124 -5.96 -13.77 4.47
N GLY A 125 -4.93 -14.61 4.51
CA GLY A 125 -3.61 -14.23 5.03
C GLY A 125 -2.99 -13.07 4.25
N LEU A 126 -3.07 -13.10 2.91
CA LEU A 126 -2.54 -12.00 2.09
C LEU A 126 -3.36 -10.71 2.20
N CYS A 127 -4.67 -10.81 2.42
CA CYS A 127 -5.50 -9.67 2.77
C CYS A 127 -5.11 -9.10 4.14
N ALA A 128 -4.77 -9.95 5.13
CA ALA A 128 -4.27 -9.51 6.43
C ALA A 128 -2.92 -8.79 6.27
N PHE A 129 -2.03 -9.32 5.44
CA PHE A 129 -0.75 -8.69 5.13
C PHE A 129 -0.93 -7.31 4.49
N LEU A 130 -1.81 -7.21 3.49
CA LEU A 130 -2.10 -5.93 2.84
C LEU A 130 -2.75 -4.91 3.79
N LEU A 131 -3.67 -5.35 4.66
CA LEU A 131 -4.26 -4.50 5.70
C LEU A 131 -3.19 -4.02 6.70
N GLY A 132 -2.26 -4.91 7.08
CA GLY A 132 -1.12 -4.59 7.92
C GLY A 132 -0.18 -3.55 7.30
N ILE A 133 0.09 -3.66 6.00
CA ILE A 133 0.86 -2.64 5.24
C ILE A 133 0.13 -1.30 5.27
N CYS A 134 -1.19 -1.27 5.08
CA CYS A 134 -1.99 -0.05 5.18
C CYS A 134 -1.95 0.61 6.56
N ILE A 135 -1.74 -0.16 7.63
CA ILE A 135 -1.58 0.36 9.00
C ILE A 135 -0.15 0.84 9.24
N GLU A 136 0.84 0.08 8.75
CA GLU A 136 2.25 0.36 9.00
C GLU A 136 2.75 1.60 8.27
N PHE A 137 2.39 1.76 7.00
CA PHE A 137 2.83 2.87 6.15
C PHE A 137 1.76 3.97 6.00
N ASN A 138 0.85 4.08 6.97
CA ASN A 138 -0.15 5.14 7.02
C ASN A 138 0.46 6.44 7.54
N ASP A 139 0.22 7.55 6.85
CA ASP A 139 0.62 8.90 7.26
C ASP A 139 -0.54 9.74 7.82
N ASP A 140 -1.68 9.10 8.09
CA ASP A 140 -2.93 9.68 8.60
C ASP A 140 -3.54 10.77 7.70
N SER A 141 -3.12 10.85 6.43
CA SER A 141 -3.66 11.82 5.45
C SER A 141 -5.11 11.56 5.03
N VAL A 142 -5.64 10.36 5.26
CA VAL A 142 -7.04 9.98 4.96
C VAL A 142 -7.85 9.96 6.25
N PRO A 143 -8.69 10.98 6.55
CA PRO A 143 -9.34 11.12 7.87
C PRO A 143 -10.27 9.96 8.24
N SER A 144 -10.88 9.31 7.27
CA SER A 144 -11.76 8.14 7.50
C SER A 144 -11.00 6.86 7.83
N PHE A 145 -9.69 6.82 7.56
CA PHE A 145 -8.85 5.63 7.69
C PHE A 145 -7.47 6.00 8.27
N THR A 146 -7.46 6.75 9.37
CA THR A 146 -6.24 6.93 10.17
C THR A 146 -5.78 5.58 10.72
N ARG A 147 -4.49 5.47 11.04
CA ARG A 147 -3.89 4.29 11.64
C ARG A 147 -4.67 3.81 12.87
N GLU A 148 -5.05 4.73 13.75
CA GLU A 148 -5.83 4.40 14.94
C GLU A 148 -7.21 3.82 14.56
N SER A 149 -7.92 4.45 13.62
CA SER A 149 -9.22 3.95 13.17
C SER A 149 -9.14 2.57 12.52
N LEU A 150 -8.06 2.30 11.76
CA LEU A 150 -7.80 0.99 11.15
C LEU A 150 -7.50 -0.07 12.21
N CYS A 151 -6.67 0.23 13.21
CA CYS A 151 -6.42 -0.68 14.33
C CYS A 151 -7.70 -0.97 15.11
N GLN A 152 -8.52 0.05 15.40
CA GLN A 152 -9.81 -0.14 16.08
C GLN A 152 -10.78 -0.99 15.24
N LEU A 153 -10.83 -0.77 13.93
CA LEU A 153 -11.65 -1.56 13.00
C LEU A 153 -11.20 -3.03 13.00
N LEU A 154 -9.89 -3.28 12.94
CA LEU A 154 -9.28 -4.61 13.01
C LEU A 154 -9.64 -5.29 14.32
N MET A 155 -9.45 -4.63 15.47
CA MET A 155 -9.83 -5.18 16.78
C MET A 155 -11.32 -5.54 16.84
N LYS A 156 -12.18 -4.66 16.34
CA LYS A 156 -13.64 -4.83 16.45
C LYS A 156 -14.21 -5.88 15.51
N ARG A 157 -13.64 -6.03 14.30
CA ARG A 157 -14.21 -6.86 13.24
C ARG A 157 -13.50 -8.20 13.04
N VAL A 158 -12.22 -8.27 13.39
CA VAL A 158 -11.37 -9.44 13.15
C VAL A 158 -10.86 -10.02 14.47
N GLY A 159 -10.37 -9.16 15.37
CA GLY A 159 -9.64 -9.55 16.56
C GLY A 159 -8.14 -9.69 16.27
N LEU A 160 -7.30 -9.30 17.23
CA LEU A 160 -5.84 -9.28 17.08
C LEU A 160 -5.28 -10.69 16.82
N ASP A 161 -5.71 -11.67 17.62
CA ASP A 161 -5.20 -13.03 17.55
C ASP A 161 -5.53 -13.66 16.19
N THR A 162 -6.78 -13.56 15.73
CA THR A 162 -7.20 -13.99 14.40
C THR A 162 -6.36 -13.37 13.29
N PHE A 163 -6.11 -12.06 13.36
CA PHE A 163 -5.29 -11.36 12.37
C PHE A 163 -3.85 -11.90 12.34
N VAL A 164 -3.24 -12.08 13.51
CA VAL A 164 -1.88 -12.61 13.64
C VAL A 164 -1.83 -14.06 13.17
N ASP A 165 -2.80 -14.90 13.52
CA ASP A 165 -2.89 -16.29 13.12
C ASP A 165 -2.94 -16.44 11.59
N LYS A 166 -3.75 -15.60 10.91
CA LYS A 166 -3.83 -15.58 9.44
C LYS A 166 -2.50 -15.16 8.79
N LEU A 167 -1.76 -14.21 9.40
CA LEU A 167 -0.44 -13.81 8.91
C LEU A 167 0.59 -14.94 9.04
N VAL A 168 0.74 -15.50 10.25
CA VAL A 168 1.77 -16.52 10.54
C VAL A 168 1.43 -17.88 9.92
N ALA A 169 0.22 -18.06 9.38
CA ALA A 169 -0.15 -19.23 8.59
C ALA A 169 0.51 -19.24 7.21
N ILE A 170 0.76 -18.08 6.58
CA ILE A 170 1.32 -18.02 5.22
C ILE A 170 2.67 -18.74 5.14
N PRO A 171 3.64 -18.50 6.04
CA PRO A 171 4.94 -19.17 5.95
C PRO A 171 4.90 -20.69 6.10
N LYS A 172 3.82 -21.23 6.69
CA LYS A 172 3.65 -22.67 6.93
C LYS A 172 3.17 -23.42 5.68
N GLN A 173 2.71 -22.70 4.66
CA GLN A 173 2.16 -23.29 3.44
C GLN A 173 3.27 -23.86 2.57
N GLU A 174 3.07 -25.05 1.99
CA GLU A 174 4.09 -25.71 1.17
C GLU A 174 4.44 -24.85 -0.05
N CYS A 175 3.42 -24.29 -0.70
CA CYS A 175 3.60 -23.38 -1.82
C CYS A 175 4.49 -22.18 -1.43
N TYR A 176 4.36 -21.63 -0.21
CA TYR A 176 5.22 -20.57 0.37
C TYR A 176 6.58 -21.07 0.88
N SER A 177 6.82 -22.38 0.98
CA SER A 177 8.17 -22.88 1.25
C SER A 177 8.98 -23.08 -0.05
N GLN A 178 8.32 -23.47 -1.15
CA GLN A 178 8.99 -23.85 -2.40
C GLN A 178 9.71 -22.68 -3.14
N ALA A 179 9.01 -21.63 -3.60
CA ALA A 179 9.65 -20.44 -4.21
C ALA A 179 10.57 -19.57 -3.30
N ALA A 180 10.80 -19.91 -2.03
CA ALA A 180 11.72 -19.21 -1.12
C ALA A 180 13.14 -19.73 -1.33
N GLN A 181 13.25 -20.91 -1.96
CA GLN A 181 14.53 -21.59 -2.14
C GLN A 181 15.36 -20.94 -3.25
N LYS A 182 14.74 -20.45 -4.32
CA LYS A 182 15.45 -19.92 -5.51
C LYS A 182 14.66 -18.79 -6.19
N PRO A 183 15.35 -17.75 -6.72
CA PRO A 183 14.71 -16.72 -7.55
C PRO A 183 14.12 -17.25 -8.86
N GLN A 184 14.68 -18.34 -9.39
CA GLN A 184 14.21 -18.93 -10.63
C GLN A 184 12.91 -19.71 -10.39
N LEU A 185 11.83 -19.27 -11.03
CA LEU A 185 10.55 -19.96 -11.00
C LEU A 185 10.68 -21.35 -11.66
N LYS A 186 10.36 -22.41 -10.90
CA LYS A 186 10.32 -23.79 -11.36
C LYS A 186 9.02 -24.45 -10.91
N TYR A 187 8.24 -24.92 -11.87
CA TYR A 187 6.97 -25.61 -11.64
C TYR A 187 6.82 -26.74 -12.67
N LYS A 188 6.07 -27.79 -12.31
CA LYS A 188 5.73 -28.88 -13.23
C LYS A 188 4.43 -28.56 -13.96
N HIS A 189 3.48 -27.96 -13.25
CA HIS A 189 2.18 -27.57 -13.78
C HIS A 189 1.89 -26.08 -13.50
N PRO A 190 1.26 -25.34 -14.44
CA PRO A 190 0.92 -23.93 -14.24
C PRO A 190 0.06 -23.64 -13.00
N SER A 191 -0.71 -24.64 -12.56
CA SER A 191 -1.53 -24.58 -11.34
C SER A 191 -0.72 -24.53 -10.04
N GLU A 192 0.59 -24.78 -10.08
CA GLU A 192 1.48 -24.76 -8.90
C GLU A 192 2.11 -23.37 -8.67
N VAL A 193 1.86 -22.42 -9.59
CA VAL A 193 2.49 -21.08 -9.56
C VAL A 193 1.65 -20.13 -8.72
N PHE A 194 2.03 -19.98 -7.45
CA PHE A 194 1.31 -19.15 -6.48
C PHE A 194 2.11 -17.95 -5.94
N PHE A 195 3.39 -18.15 -5.62
CA PHE A 195 4.20 -17.15 -4.92
C PHE A 195 5.50 -16.86 -5.66
N ASP A 196 5.84 -15.58 -5.73
CA ASP A 196 7.10 -15.07 -6.26
C ASP A 196 8.19 -15.00 -5.17
N TYR A 197 9.46 -15.09 -5.58
CA TYR A 197 10.61 -15.05 -4.66
C TYR A 197 10.78 -13.67 -4.00
N GLU A 198 10.66 -12.57 -4.77
CA GLU A 198 10.82 -11.22 -4.23
C GLU A 198 9.68 -10.85 -3.29
N PHE A 199 8.45 -11.31 -3.59
CA PHE A 199 7.35 -11.16 -2.64
C PHE A 199 7.63 -11.84 -1.30
N ARG A 200 8.32 -12.99 -1.25
CA ARG A 200 8.68 -13.62 0.04
C ARG A 200 9.69 -12.81 0.82
N ARG A 201 10.67 -12.21 0.13
CA ARG A 201 11.62 -11.28 0.76
C ARG A 201 10.88 -10.11 1.40
N LEU A 202 9.93 -9.53 0.68
CA LEU A 202 9.05 -8.49 1.20
C LEU A 202 8.27 -8.97 2.43
N PHE A 203 7.56 -10.09 2.32
CA PHE A 203 6.76 -10.64 3.41
C PHE A 203 7.59 -10.86 4.68
N LYS A 204 8.72 -11.57 4.56
CA LYS A 204 9.63 -11.84 5.68
C LYS A 204 10.17 -10.56 6.32
N SER A 205 10.41 -9.52 5.54
CA SER A 205 10.90 -8.24 6.06
C SER A 205 9.84 -7.43 6.82
N LEU A 206 8.56 -7.61 6.49
CA LEU A 206 7.46 -6.81 7.03
C LEU A 206 6.60 -7.53 8.06
N GLU A 207 6.56 -8.86 8.07
CA GLU A 207 5.71 -9.65 8.98
C GLU A 207 5.84 -9.21 10.44
N GLY A 208 7.07 -9.20 10.98
CA GLY A 208 7.32 -8.79 12.36
C GLY A 208 7.02 -7.31 12.62
N THR A 209 7.23 -6.45 11.63
CA THR A 209 6.95 -5.01 11.73
C THR A 209 5.44 -4.76 11.76
N ILE A 210 4.67 -5.43 10.90
CA ILE A 210 3.22 -5.37 10.85
C ILE A 210 2.59 -5.88 12.15
N ILE A 211 3.07 -7.01 12.68
CA ILE A 211 2.55 -7.55 13.95
C ILE A 211 2.74 -6.54 15.08
N LYS A 212 3.90 -5.88 15.15
CA LYS A 212 4.14 -4.79 16.12
C LYS A 212 3.25 -3.58 15.84
N ALA A 213 2.98 -3.27 14.58
CA ALA A 213 2.23 -2.10 14.17
C ALA A 213 0.76 -2.14 14.62
N VAL A 214 0.14 -3.32 14.55
CA VAL A 214 -1.28 -3.50 14.88
C VAL A 214 -1.54 -3.66 16.38
N GLN A 215 -0.51 -3.87 17.19
CA GLN A 215 -0.65 -3.96 18.64
C GLN A 215 -1.15 -2.63 19.21
N PRO A 216 -2.08 -2.65 20.19
CA PRO A 216 -2.47 -1.46 20.91
C PRO A 216 -1.24 -0.80 21.51
N ARG A 217 -1.01 0.48 21.22
CA ARG A 217 0.03 1.23 21.90
C ARG A 217 -0.34 1.31 23.38
N PRO A 218 0.62 1.12 24.31
CA PRO A 218 0.40 1.44 25.71
C PRO A 218 -0.23 2.83 25.84
N LYS A 219 -1.21 3.00 26.73
CA LYS A 219 -1.93 4.28 26.90
C LYS A 219 -0.98 5.47 27.16
N ASP A 220 0.21 5.20 27.71
CA ASP A 220 1.27 6.18 27.96
C ASP A 220 1.98 6.70 26.70
N LEU A 221 1.75 6.05 25.55
CA LEU A 221 2.25 6.40 24.21
C LEU A 221 1.14 6.85 23.26
N GLN A 222 -0.12 6.77 23.68
CA GLN A 222 -1.29 7.15 22.87
C GLN A 222 -1.47 8.66 22.83
N ASN A 223 -0.99 9.31 23.87
CA ASN A 223 -0.70 10.72 23.81
C ASN A 223 0.73 10.86 23.25
N GLY A 224 0.94 11.69 22.22
CA GLY A 224 2.26 11.85 21.59
C GLY A 224 3.35 12.31 22.57
N PRO A 225 4.60 12.54 22.14
CA PRO A 225 5.64 13.06 23.03
C PRO A 225 5.23 14.34 23.79
N GLU A 226 4.21 15.06 23.30
CA GLU A 226 3.57 16.23 23.92
C GLU A 226 2.86 15.99 25.26
N SER A 227 2.48 14.76 25.61
CA SER A 227 1.78 14.48 26.88
C SER A 227 2.64 14.00 28.01
N ASN A 228 3.86 13.55 27.69
CA ASN A 228 4.89 13.26 28.66
C ASN A 228 5.67 14.54 29.02
N MET A 229 5.27 15.68 28.44
CA MET A 229 5.84 16.97 28.73
C MET A 229 5.21 17.58 29.98
N THR A 230 6.05 18.16 30.84
CA THR A 230 5.57 19.00 31.95
C THR A 230 4.80 20.21 31.40
N ALA A 231 3.95 20.84 32.21
CA ALA A 231 3.20 22.04 31.80
C ALA A 231 4.13 23.15 31.24
N GLU A 232 5.34 23.26 31.79
CA GLU A 232 6.38 24.18 31.36
C GLU A 232 6.94 23.82 29.98
N GLN A 233 7.23 22.53 29.74
CA GLN A 233 7.67 22.05 28.44
C GLN A 233 6.60 22.25 27.36
N HIS A 234 5.32 22.01 27.70
CA HIS A 234 4.20 22.21 26.77
C HIS A 234 4.02 23.69 26.40
N SER A 235 4.13 24.59 27.38
CA SER A 235 4.12 26.04 27.16
C SER A 235 5.29 26.47 26.24
N LEU A 236 6.49 25.93 26.47
CA LEU A 236 7.67 26.23 25.67
C LEU A 236 7.53 25.75 24.22
N LEU A 237 6.94 24.57 24.00
CA LEU A 237 6.70 24.01 22.67
C LEU A 237 5.67 24.84 21.87
N LEU A 238 4.61 25.32 22.52
CA LEU A 238 3.66 26.26 21.91
C LEU A 238 4.35 27.56 21.50
N GLN A 239 5.26 28.08 22.34
CA GLN A 239 6.05 29.26 22.03
C GLN A 239 6.97 29.02 20.83
N TYR A 240 7.66 27.88 20.76
CA TYR A 240 8.51 27.52 19.60
C TYR A 240 7.69 27.38 18.31
N LYS A 241 6.52 26.72 18.35
CA LYS A 241 5.64 26.62 17.18
C LYS A 241 5.18 28.00 16.69
N GLY A 242 4.91 28.93 17.61
CA GLY A 242 4.60 30.32 17.29
C GLY A 242 5.76 31.03 16.58
N VAL A 243 6.98 30.89 17.12
CA VAL A 243 8.19 31.49 16.51
C VAL A 243 8.46 30.94 15.12
N ILE A 244 8.31 29.62 14.91
CA ILE A 244 8.50 29.00 13.59
C ILE A 244 7.49 29.55 12.58
N ARG A 245 6.22 29.70 12.99
CA ARG A 245 5.18 30.26 12.13
C ARG A 245 5.47 31.71 11.73
N ASP A 246 5.89 32.54 12.68
CA ASP A 246 6.31 33.93 12.41
C ASP A 246 7.54 33.98 11.48
N GLN A 247 8.47 33.04 11.64
CA GLN A 247 9.63 32.91 10.76
C GLN A 247 9.25 32.50 9.34
N ASP A 248 8.37 31.53 9.18
CA ASP A 248 7.87 31.09 7.87
C ASP A 248 7.13 32.21 7.13
N GLU A 249 6.32 33.00 7.85
CA GLU A 249 5.63 34.16 7.28
C GLU A 249 6.62 35.25 6.82
N ARG A 250 7.66 35.53 7.61
CA ARG A 250 8.73 36.47 7.23
C ARG A 250 9.56 35.97 6.05
N ILE A 251 9.93 34.69 6.04
CA ILE A 251 10.68 34.08 4.93
C ILE A 251 9.87 34.20 3.64
N LYS A 252 8.56 33.90 3.70
CA LYS A 252 7.66 34.02 2.56
C LYS A 252 7.57 35.47 2.07
N SER A 253 7.44 36.44 2.98
CA SER A 253 7.42 37.87 2.64
C SER A 253 8.73 38.33 1.98
N MET A 254 9.87 38.03 2.60
CA MET A 254 11.19 38.41 2.06
C MET A 254 11.48 37.74 0.71
N THR A 255 11.06 36.49 0.53
CA THR A 255 11.20 35.79 -0.76
C THR A 255 10.39 36.47 -1.85
N SER A 256 9.14 36.87 -1.55
CA SER A 256 8.29 37.61 -2.47
C SER A 256 8.87 38.99 -2.84
N GLU A 257 9.48 39.68 -1.87
CA GLU A 257 10.10 40.98 -2.08
C GLU A 257 11.37 40.86 -2.94
N LEU A 258 12.20 39.84 -2.68
CA LEU A 258 13.38 39.51 -3.50
C LEU A 258 13.00 39.17 -4.94
N GLU A 259 11.91 38.42 -5.15
CA GLU A 259 11.41 38.12 -6.49
C GLU A 259 10.93 39.37 -7.23
N THR A 260 10.34 40.32 -6.52
CA THR A 260 9.87 41.59 -7.08
C THR A 260 11.06 42.46 -7.49
N LEU A 261 12.01 42.68 -6.58
CA LEU A 261 13.23 43.45 -6.84
C LEU A 261 14.10 42.84 -7.96
N ARG A 262 14.18 41.50 -8.03
CA ARG A 262 14.89 40.83 -9.14
C ARG A 262 14.23 41.10 -10.48
N ARG A 263 12.90 41.15 -10.52
CA ARG A 263 12.12 41.44 -11.74
C ARG A 263 12.35 42.88 -12.19
N GLU A 264 12.25 43.83 -11.27
CA GLU A 264 12.52 45.26 -11.52
C GLU A 264 13.96 45.50 -11.98
N HIS A 265 14.95 44.81 -11.36
CA HIS A 265 16.34 44.92 -11.79
C HIS A 265 16.55 44.39 -13.21
N GLN A 266 15.95 43.24 -13.56
CA GLN A 266 16.01 42.67 -14.92
C GLN A 266 15.34 43.56 -15.95
N GLU A 267 14.27 44.27 -15.59
CA GLU A 267 13.61 45.24 -16.46
C GLU A 267 14.44 46.51 -16.64
N SER A 268 15.15 46.96 -15.60
CA SER A 268 16.03 48.14 -15.67
C SER A 268 17.38 47.89 -16.36
N THR A 269 17.78 46.63 -16.57
CA THR A 269 19.02 46.27 -17.29
C THR A 269 18.79 45.84 -18.75
N ARG A 270 17.55 45.91 -19.24
CA ARG A 270 17.20 45.77 -20.67
C ARG A 270 17.10 47.15 -21.33
#